data_AF-A0A9R1VWS2-F1
#
_entry.id   AF-A0A9R1VWS2-F1
#
_cell.length_a   1.000
_cell.length_b   1.000
_cell.length_c   1.000
_cell.angle_alpha   90.00
_cell.angle_beta   90.00
_cell.angle_gamma   90.00
#
_symmetry.space_group_name_H-M   'P 1'
#
loop_
_entity.id
_entity.type
_entity.pdbx_description
1 polymer ?
#
loop_
_entity_poly.entity_id
_entity_poly.type
_entity_poly.pdbx_seq_one_letter_code
_entity_poly.pdbx_strand_id
1 'polypeptide(L)'
;MACNASTTSIGSTTTGAHKRNSNDVGWEYGVIPDKSNMDRLKCTLCGKVFGGGIFRMKQHIAHMTGNVSSCPKSKKYDQLKCLNNINRGKLKKKAKKVHIKDLRVEVRQELDDSMDELENSLGSMAPNVIGPMDNFANIINHEEIVKAEREKMLILTILP
;
A
#
# COMPACT_ATOMS: atom_id res chain seq x y z
N MET A 1 10.71 -48.29 -34.38
CA MET A 1 9.69 -48.07 -33.35
C MET A 1 9.48 -46.57 -33.21
N ALA A 2 8.31 -46.07 -33.61
CA ALA A 2 7.94 -44.66 -33.55
C ALA A 2 7.04 -44.44 -32.33
N CYS A 3 7.27 -43.36 -31.58
CA CYS A 3 6.26 -42.79 -30.68
C CYS A 3 6.12 -41.30 -30.98
N ASN A 4 4.93 -40.93 -31.46
CA ASN A 4 4.48 -39.59 -31.76
C ASN A 4 3.76 -39.03 -30.51
N ALA A 5 4.44 -38.21 -29.71
CA ALA A 5 3.77 -37.48 -28.63
C ALA A 5 3.17 -36.19 -29.18
N SER A 6 1.89 -36.25 -29.58
CA SER A 6 1.08 -35.07 -29.89
C SER A 6 0.95 -34.20 -28.65
N THR A 7 1.79 -33.16 -28.55
CA THR A 7 1.65 -32.12 -27.54
C THR A 7 0.65 -31.10 -28.06
N THR A 8 -0.61 -31.27 -27.67
CA THR A 8 -1.67 -30.29 -27.86
C THR A 8 -1.31 -29.05 -27.06
N SER A 9 -0.78 -28.03 -27.74
CA SER A 9 -0.70 -26.67 -27.22
C SER A 9 -2.11 -26.11 -27.16
N ILE A 10 -2.76 -26.27 -26.00
CA ILE A 10 -4.00 -25.57 -25.68
C ILE A 10 -3.62 -24.10 -25.53
N GLY A 11 -3.63 -23.40 -26.66
CA GLY A 11 -3.55 -21.95 -26.74
C GLY A 11 -4.60 -21.35 -25.81
N SER A 12 -4.14 -20.48 -24.92
CA SER A 12 -4.98 -19.76 -23.98
C SER A 12 -5.93 -18.83 -24.74
N THR A 13 -7.10 -19.35 -25.13
CA THR A 13 -8.24 -18.54 -25.55
C THR A 13 -8.81 -17.85 -24.33
N THR A 14 -8.33 -16.64 -24.01
CA THR A 14 -9.13 -15.68 -23.22
C THR A 14 -9.15 -14.34 -23.92
N THR A 15 -10.25 -14.15 -24.62
CA THR A 15 -10.73 -12.94 -25.27
C THR A 15 -10.69 -11.73 -24.32
N GLY A 16 -10.01 -10.66 -24.75
CA GLY A 16 -10.40 -9.26 -24.48
C GLY A 16 -10.39 -8.73 -23.03
N ALA A 17 -9.88 -9.43 -22.03
CA ALA A 17 -9.73 -8.85 -20.69
C ALA A 17 -8.59 -7.81 -20.70
N HIS A 18 -8.92 -6.52 -20.58
CA HIS A 18 -7.92 -5.46 -20.38
C HIS A 18 -7.28 -5.63 -19.01
N LYS A 19 -6.12 -6.28 -19.00
CA LYS A 19 -5.21 -6.39 -17.87
C LYS A 19 -4.08 -5.40 -18.10
N ARG A 20 -3.63 -4.71 -17.05
CA ARG A 20 -2.43 -3.87 -17.12
C ARG A 20 -1.21 -4.78 -17.36
N ASN A 21 -0.16 -4.28 -17.99
CA ASN A 21 1.04 -5.07 -18.36
C ASN A 21 1.91 -5.42 -17.13
N SER A 22 1.37 -6.25 -16.23
CA SER A 22 1.96 -6.59 -14.94
C SER A 22 1.81 -8.09 -14.67
N ASN A 23 2.91 -8.72 -14.24
CA ASN A 23 2.95 -10.14 -13.85
C ASN A 23 2.41 -10.39 -12.42
N ASP A 24 1.54 -9.51 -11.91
CA ASP A 24 0.96 -9.66 -10.57
C ASP A 24 -0.12 -10.75 -10.57
N VAL A 25 -0.07 -11.67 -9.59
CA VAL A 25 -1.01 -12.80 -9.46
C VAL A 25 -2.47 -12.36 -9.34
N GLY A 26 -2.73 -11.12 -8.88
CA GLY A 26 -4.09 -10.62 -8.76
C GLY A 26 -4.82 -10.50 -10.10
N TRP A 27 -4.10 -10.39 -11.22
CA TRP A 27 -4.68 -10.28 -12.56
C TRP A 27 -5.28 -11.59 -13.08
N GLU A 28 -4.97 -12.72 -12.44
CA GLU A 28 -5.64 -14.00 -12.73
C GLU A 28 -7.13 -13.98 -12.30
N TYR A 29 -7.45 -13.18 -11.29
CA TYR A 29 -8.78 -13.13 -10.67
C TYR A 29 -9.55 -11.85 -10.97
N GLY A 30 -8.88 -10.84 -11.55
CA GLY A 30 -9.43 -9.52 -11.76
C GLY A 30 -9.36 -9.08 -13.22
N VAL A 31 -10.48 -8.60 -13.75
CA VAL A 31 -10.57 -8.00 -15.09
C VAL A 31 -11.12 -6.58 -14.98
N ILE A 32 -10.66 -5.68 -15.84
CA ILE A 32 -11.24 -4.34 -15.94
C ILE A 32 -12.53 -4.46 -16.77
N PRO A 33 -13.71 -4.13 -16.19
CA PRO A 33 -14.98 -4.29 -16.88
C PRO A 33 -15.14 -3.28 -18.03
N ASP A 34 -14.72 -2.02 -17.82
CA ASP A 34 -14.92 -0.94 -18.78
C ASP A 34 -13.59 -0.28 -19.17
N LYS A 35 -13.38 -0.03 -20.47
CA LYS A 35 -12.15 0.58 -20.98
C LYS A 35 -11.98 2.05 -20.58
N SER A 36 -13.08 2.75 -20.31
CA SER A 36 -13.06 4.13 -19.82
C SER A 36 -12.71 4.21 -18.34
N ASN A 37 -13.08 3.18 -17.55
CA ASN A 37 -12.95 3.18 -16.10
C ASN A 37 -11.87 2.17 -15.65
N MET A 38 -10.61 2.52 -15.91
CA MET A 38 -9.43 1.69 -15.57
C MET A 38 -9.22 1.45 -14.08
N ASP A 39 -9.91 2.18 -13.20
CA ASP A 39 -9.79 2.03 -11.74
C ASP A 39 -10.67 0.92 -11.16
N ARG A 40 -11.69 0.48 -11.91
CA ARG A 40 -12.59 -0.59 -11.47
C ARG A 40 -12.09 -1.95 -11.89
N LEU A 41 -12.18 -2.92 -10.99
CA LEU A 41 -11.86 -4.32 -11.23
C LEU A 41 -13.04 -5.20 -10.86
N LYS A 42 -13.39 -6.12 -11.75
CA LYS A 42 -14.38 -7.17 -11.53
C LYS A 42 -13.69 -8.48 -11.21
N CYS A 43 -14.12 -9.13 -10.13
CA CYS A 43 -13.67 -10.48 -9.77
C CYS A 43 -14.29 -11.49 -10.74
N THR A 44 -13.47 -12.32 -11.36
CA THR A 44 -13.92 -13.37 -12.30
C THR A 44 -14.62 -14.53 -11.59
N LEU A 45 -14.31 -14.77 -10.31
CA LEU A 45 -14.90 -15.87 -9.54
C LEU A 45 -16.31 -15.53 -9.05
N CYS A 46 -16.49 -14.39 -8.38
CA CYS A 46 -17.76 -14.01 -7.74
C CYS A 46 -18.50 -12.87 -8.44
N GLY A 47 -17.90 -12.22 -9.44
CA GLY A 47 -18.52 -11.13 -10.19
C GLY A 47 -18.51 -9.77 -9.48
N LYS A 48 -18.06 -9.69 -8.23
CA LYS A 48 -18.04 -8.44 -7.46
C LYS A 48 -17.07 -7.43 -8.07
N VAL A 49 -17.48 -6.16 -8.11
CA VAL A 49 -16.67 -5.05 -8.63
C VAL A 49 -16.10 -4.22 -7.47
N PHE A 50 -14.80 -3.93 -7.54
CA PHE A 50 -14.06 -3.15 -6.57
C PHE A 50 -13.39 -1.95 -7.27
N GLY A 51 -13.36 -0.79 -6.61
CA GLY A 51 -12.40 0.28 -6.94
C GLY A 51 -11.08 0.08 -6.18
N GLY A 52 -10.03 0.88 -6.45
CA GLY A 52 -8.78 0.82 -5.68
C GLY A 52 -7.80 -0.28 -6.11
N GLY A 53 -7.93 -0.76 -7.34
CA GLY A 53 -6.92 -1.55 -8.04
C GLY A 53 -6.66 -2.95 -7.50
N ILE A 54 -5.54 -3.53 -7.98
CA ILE A 54 -5.26 -4.98 -7.89
C ILE A 54 -5.01 -5.47 -6.46
N PHE A 55 -4.59 -4.58 -5.55
CA PHE A 55 -4.32 -4.95 -4.17
C PHE A 55 -5.60 -5.40 -3.44
N ARG A 56 -6.71 -4.67 -3.65
CA ARG A 56 -8.02 -5.04 -3.08
C ARG A 56 -8.55 -6.35 -3.65
N MET A 57 -8.28 -6.63 -4.93
CA MET A 57 -8.56 -7.94 -5.53
C MET A 57 -7.83 -9.06 -4.80
N LYS A 58 -6.53 -8.90 -4.53
CA LYS A 58 -5.77 -9.91 -3.77
C LYS A 58 -6.31 -10.11 -2.36
N GLN A 59 -6.70 -9.04 -1.66
CA GLN A 59 -7.31 -9.15 -0.33
C GLN A 59 -8.65 -9.90 -0.36
N HIS A 60 -9.49 -9.60 -1.34
CA HIS A 60 -10.77 -10.28 -1.57
C HIS A 60 -10.59 -11.79 -1.75
N ILE A 61 -9.66 -12.20 -2.62
CA ILE A 61 -9.37 -13.62 -2.90
C ILE A 61 -8.73 -14.31 -1.70
N ALA A 62 -7.80 -13.63 -1.01
CA ALA A 62 -7.07 -14.15 0.15
C ALA A 62 -7.88 -14.20 1.45
N HIS A 63 -9.15 -13.77 1.44
CA HIS A 63 -10.01 -13.68 2.63
C HIS A 63 -9.37 -12.87 3.76
N MET A 64 -8.62 -11.84 3.40
CA MET A 64 -8.05 -10.94 4.39
C MET A 64 -9.16 -10.07 4.99
N THR A 65 -9.25 -10.06 6.32
CA THR A 65 -10.21 -9.24 7.07
C THR A 65 -9.90 -7.74 6.93
N GLY A 66 -10.95 -6.90 7.02
CA GLY A 66 -10.84 -5.43 6.97
C GLY A 66 -11.57 -4.80 5.79
N ASN A 67 -10.85 -4.06 4.94
CA ASN A 67 -11.40 -3.14 3.94
C ASN A 67 -12.16 -3.76 2.75
N VAL A 68 -12.12 -5.08 2.59
CA VAL A 68 -12.71 -5.77 1.44
C VAL A 68 -13.39 -7.04 1.91
N SER A 69 -14.62 -7.28 1.43
CA SER A 69 -15.34 -8.54 1.71
C SER A 69 -14.58 -9.73 1.14
N SER A 70 -14.62 -10.89 1.79
CA SER A 70 -14.05 -12.14 1.26
C SER A 70 -14.78 -12.66 0.02
N CYS A 71 -14.07 -13.41 -0.82
CA CYS A 71 -14.66 -14.05 -2.00
C CYS A 71 -15.41 -15.34 -1.63
N PRO A 72 -16.73 -15.43 -1.85
CA PRO A 72 -17.48 -16.64 -1.52
C PRO A 72 -17.10 -17.85 -2.38
N LYS A 73 -16.44 -17.63 -3.52
CA LYS A 73 -16.11 -18.65 -4.53
C LYS A 73 -14.60 -18.93 -4.66
N SER A 74 -13.74 -18.29 -3.86
CA SER A 74 -12.30 -18.56 -3.94
C SER A 74 -11.94 -19.90 -3.28
N LYS A 75 -11.03 -20.65 -3.90
CA LYS A 75 -10.53 -21.93 -3.35
C LYS A 75 -9.37 -21.68 -2.39
N LYS A 76 -9.08 -22.65 -1.51
CA LYS A 76 -7.95 -22.58 -0.57
C LYS A 76 -6.61 -22.31 -1.27
N TYR A 77 -6.39 -22.92 -2.44
CA TYR A 77 -5.18 -22.70 -3.23
C TYR A 77 -5.05 -21.22 -3.67
N ASP A 78 -6.11 -20.63 -4.23
CA ASP A 78 -6.15 -19.24 -4.68
C ASP A 78 -5.93 -18.27 -3.52
N GLN A 79 -6.55 -18.58 -2.37
CA GLN A 79 -6.41 -17.82 -1.13
C GLN A 79 -4.93 -17.75 -0.70
N LEU A 80 -4.27 -18.91 -0.60
CA LEU A 80 -2.86 -19.00 -0.23
C LEU A 80 -1.94 -18.30 -1.23
N LYS A 81 -2.20 -18.48 -2.54
CA LYS A 81 -1.44 -17.83 -3.61
C LYS A 81 -1.46 -16.30 -3.48
N CYS A 82 -2.66 -15.73 -3.29
CA CYS A 82 -2.82 -14.29 -3.09
C CYS A 82 -2.21 -13.80 -1.76
N LEU A 83 -2.40 -14.56 -0.67
CA LEU A 83 -1.87 -14.22 0.65
C LEU A 83 -0.33 -14.17 0.65
N ASN A 84 0.32 -15.17 0.07
CA ASN A 84 1.78 -15.23 -0.05
C ASN A 84 2.34 -14.05 -0.86
N ASN A 85 1.65 -13.66 -1.94
CA ASN A 85 2.05 -12.52 -2.74
C ASN A 85 1.97 -11.20 -1.94
N ILE A 86 0.90 -11.00 -1.16
CA ILE A 86 0.76 -9.84 -0.28
C ILE A 86 1.88 -9.82 0.78
N ASN A 87 2.16 -10.96 1.41
CA ASN A 87 3.16 -11.05 2.47
C ASN A 87 4.58 -10.82 1.95
N ARG A 88 4.92 -11.31 0.75
CA ARG A 88 6.20 -11.01 0.10
C ARG A 88 6.44 -9.51 -0.07
N GLY A 89 5.38 -8.76 -0.43
CA GLY A 89 5.44 -7.31 -0.50
C GLY A 89 5.71 -6.65 0.86
N LYS A 90 5.07 -7.15 1.93
CA LYS A 90 5.28 -6.64 3.31
C LYS A 90 6.69 -6.93 3.80
N LEU A 91 7.21 -8.14 3.59
CA LEU A 91 8.56 -8.52 3.99
C LEU A 91 9.62 -7.67 3.28
N LYS A 92 9.49 -7.45 1.97
CA LYS A 92 10.39 -6.57 1.22
C LYS A 92 10.40 -5.15 1.77
N LYS A 93 9.23 -4.61 2.15
CA LYS A 93 9.13 -3.28 2.79
C LYS A 93 9.80 -3.27 4.17
N LYS A 94 9.61 -4.31 4.98
CA LYS A 94 10.26 -4.44 6.30
C LYS A 94 11.78 -4.50 6.15
N ALA A 95 12.30 -5.33 5.24
CA ALA A 95 13.72 -5.46 4.98
C ALA A 95 14.36 -4.11 4.56
N LYS A 96 13.69 -3.34 3.69
CA LYS A 96 14.14 -1.99 3.34
C LYS A 96 14.19 -1.05 4.53
N LYS A 97 13.18 -1.09 5.41
CA LYS A 97 13.16 -0.25 6.62
C LYS A 97 14.29 -0.62 7.59
N VAL A 98 14.56 -1.91 7.77
CA VAL A 98 15.67 -2.41 8.58
C VAL A 98 16.99 -1.93 7.99
N HIS A 99 17.25 -2.18 6.70
CA HIS A 99 18.47 -1.72 6.04
C HIS A 99 18.70 -0.19 6.14
N ILE A 100 17.64 0.62 5.97
CA ILE A 100 17.74 2.08 6.15
C ILE A 100 18.06 2.44 7.60
N LYS A 101 17.53 1.71 8.59
CA LYS A 101 17.88 1.92 10.00
C LYS A 101 19.33 1.53 10.28
N ASP A 102 19.79 0.40 9.76
CA ASP A 102 21.16 -0.08 9.97
C ASP A 102 22.19 0.92 9.42
N LEU A 103 21.98 1.41 8.18
CA LEU A 103 22.78 2.47 7.58
C LEU A 103 22.76 3.77 8.40
N ARG A 104 21.66 4.05 9.11
CA ARG A 104 21.52 5.24 9.95
C ARG A 104 22.25 5.10 11.29
N VAL A 105 22.30 3.87 11.83
CA VAL A 105 23.05 3.56 13.05
C VAL A 105 24.55 3.69 12.78
N GLU A 106 25.04 3.21 11.64
CA GLU A 106 26.47 3.35 11.25
C GLU A 106 26.94 4.82 11.15
N VAL A 107 26.03 5.78 10.97
CA VAL A 107 26.35 7.23 10.86
C VAL A 107 26.15 7.97 12.19
N ARG A 108 25.62 7.32 13.23
CA ARG A 108 25.40 7.95 14.54
C ARG A 108 26.63 7.71 15.43
N GLN A 109 27.43 8.76 15.64
CA GLN A 109 28.32 8.84 16.80
C GLN A 109 27.50 8.62 18.08
N GLU A 110 28.04 7.75 18.93
CA GLU A 110 27.50 7.21 20.18
C GLU A 110 26.65 8.20 20.97
N LEU A 111 25.35 7.90 21.16
CA LEU A 111 24.59 8.23 22.38
C LEU A 111 23.48 7.17 22.55
N ASP A 112 23.35 6.73 23.79
CA ASP A 112 22.92 5.42 24.30
C ASP A 112 21.60 4.76 23.83
N ASP A 113 21.59 3.44 24.02
CA ASP A 113 20.45 2.53 23.95
C ASP A 113 19.73 2.43 25.30
N SER A 114 18.42 2.65 25.31
CA SER A 114 17.51 1.97 26.24
C SER A 114 16.14 1.77 25.60
N MET A 115 15.79 0.50 25.38
CA MET A 115 14.52 0.03 24.84
C MET A 115 13.71 -0.56 25.99
N ASP A 116 12.45 -0.16 26.17
CA ASP A 116 11.38 -1.13 26.45
C ASP A 116 9.97 -0.59 26.14
N GLU A 117 9.30 -1.41 25.32
CA GLU A 117 7.89 -1.78 25.24
C GLU A 117 6.75 -0.87 25.76
N LEU A 118 5.73 -0.73 24.89
CA LEU A 118 4.33 -0.38 25.17
C LEU A 118 3.97 1.09 25.40
N GLU A 119 3.68 1.84 24.34
CA GLU A 119 2.42 2.61 24.32
C GLU A 119 1.96 3.00 22.90
N ASN A 120 0.77 2.51 22.57
CA ASN A 120 -0.08 2.98 21.51
C ASN A 120 -0.99 4.08 22.09
N SER A 121 -0.59 5.36 22.05
CA SER A 121 -1.55 6.48 22.27
C SER A 121 -1.05 7.89 21.89
N LEU A 122 0.25 8.15 21.72
CA LEU A 122 0.70 9.47 21.24
C LEU A 122 1.85 9.29 20.25
N GLY A 123 1.69 9.83 19.05
CA GLY A 123 2.70 9.74 18.00
C GLY A 123 4.03 10.25 18.54
N SER A 124 4.99 9.34 18.74
CA SER A 124 6.36 9.68 19.06
C SER A 124 6.93 10.40 17.84
N MET A 125 6.88 11.74 17.87
CA MET A 125 7.52 12.59 16.89
C MET A 125 9.03 12.48 17.15
N ALA A 126 9.64 11.43 16.62
CA ALA A 126 11.09 11.37 16.49
C ALA A 126 11.57 12.71 15.92
N PRO A 127 12.70 13.29 16.40
CA PRO A 127 13.16 14.58 15.92
C PRO A 127 13.21 14.54 14.39
N ASN A 128 12.40 15.37 13.76
CA ASN A 128 12.26 15.41 12.31
C ASN A 128 13.64 15.77 11.74
N VAL A 129 14.36 14.76 11.25
CA VAL A 129 15.61 15.00 10.52
C VAL A 129 15.21 15.60 9.19
N ILE A 130 15.24 16.93 9.15
CA ILE A 130 15.06 17.76 7.97
C ILE A 130 16.17 17.38 6.99
N GLY A 131 15.78 16.68 5.93
CA GLY A 131 16.64 16.43 4.80
C GLY A 131 17.00 17.73 4.11
N PRO A 132 18.05 17.74 3.28
CA PRO A 132 18.52 18.94 2.59
C PRO A 132 17.46 19.60 1.69
N MET A 133 16.39 18.89 1.33
CA MET A 133 15.24 19.43 0.60
C MET A 133 14.11 19.94 1.50
N ASP A 134 14.00 19.46 2.73
CA ASP A 134 12.86 19.77 3.62
C ASP A 134 12.93 21.21 4.14
N ASN A 135 14.10 21.83 4.08
CA ASN A 135 14.31 23.23 4.44
C ASN A 135 13.54 24.20 3.50
N PHE A 136 13.27 23.78 2.26
CA PHE A 136 12.48 24.58 1.31
C PHE A 136 10.97 24.35 1.46
N ALA A 137 10.57 23.21 2.03
CA ALA A 137 9.17 22.84 2.21
C ALA A 137 8.57 23.37 3.52
N ASN A 138 9.41 23.72 4.50
CA ASN A 138 8.99 24.15 5.83
C ASN A 138 8.80 25.67 5.99
N ILE A 139 8.69 26.41 4.88
CA ILE A 139 8.40 27.85 4.88
C ILE A 139 6.92 28.05 5.25
N ILE A 140 6.57 27.74 6.49
CA ILE A 140 5.39 28.31 7.13
C ILE A 140 5.96 29.41 8.02
N ASN A 141 5.81 30.65 7.55
CA ASN A 141 6.39 31.82 8.18
C ASN A 141 5.76 31.99 9.58
N HIS A 142 6.49 31.56 10.62
CA HIS A 142 6.00 31.54 12.01
C HIS A 142 5.58 32.94 12.48
N GLU A 143 6.17 33.98 11.90
CA GLU A 143 5.82 35.38 12.15
C GLU A 143 4.40 35.74 11.70
N GLU A 144 3.91 35.19 10.58
CA GLU A 144 2.56 35.46 10.09
C GLU A 144 1.50 34.76 10.94
N ILE A 145 1.80 33.57 11.46
CA ILE A 145 0.92 32.84 12.39
C ILE A 145 0.83 33.59 13.73
N VAL A 146 1.97 33.97 14.31
CA VAL A 146 2.01 34.70 15.58
C VAL A 146 1.36 36.08 15.45
N LYS A 147 1.50 36.75 14.31
CA LYS A 147 0.82 38.02 14.02
C LYS A 147 -0.69 37.84 13.89
N ALA A 148 -1.14 36.81 13.18
CA ALA A 148 -2.56 36.48 13.04
C ALA A 148 -3.21 36.08 14.39
N GLU A 149 -2.46 35.40 15.27
CA GLU A 149 -2.93 35.06 16.62
C GLU A 149 -3.02 36.29 17.54
N ARG A 150 -2.04 37.21 17.48
CA ARG A 150 -2.09 38.47 18.22
C ARG A 150 -3.22 39.38 17.73
N GLU A 151 -3.44 39.48 16.42
CA GLU A 151 -4.57 40.24 15.85
C GLU A 151 -5.91 39.62 16.25
N LYS A 152 -6.05 38.29 16.24
CA LYS A 152 -7.26 37.61 16.74
C LYS A 152 -7.50 37.86 18.23
N MET A 153 -6.44 37.88 19.05
CA MET A 153 -6.55 38.15 20.49
C MET A 153 -6.90 39.62 20.77
N LEU A 154 -6.42 40.56 19.95
CA LEU A 154 -6.74 42.00 20.05
C LEU A 154 -8.18 42.30 19.61
N ILE A 155 -8.70 41.57 18.63
CA ILE A 155 -10.10 41.76 18.17
C ILE A 155 -11.09 41.19 19.20
N LEU A 156 -10.74 40.10 19.88
CA LEU A 156 -11.59 39.47 20.89
C LEU A 156 -11.75 40.30 22.17
N THR A 157 -10.84 41.23 22.45
CA THR A 157 -10.91 42.13 23.61
C THR A 157 -11.65 43.44 23.36
N ILE A 158 -12.09 43.70 22.12
CA ILE A 158 -12.74 44.96 21.70
C ILE A 158 -14.24 44.78 21.37
N LEU A 159 -14.75 43.55 21.22
CA LEU A 159 -16.21 43.33 21.15
C LEU A 159 -16.83 43.32 22.56
N PRO A 160 -17.85 44.17 22.84
CA PRO A 160 -18.55 44.20 24.12
C PRO A 160 -19.46 42.97 24.34
#